data_AF-A0A4Z0K8A5-F1
#
_entry.id   AF-A0A4Z0K8A5-F1
#
_cell.length_a   1.000
_cell.length_b   1.000
_cell.length_c   1.000
_cell.angle_alpha   90.00
_cell.angle_beta   90.00
_cell.angle_gamma   90.00
#
_symmetry.space_group_name_H-M   'P 1'
#
loop_
_entity.id
_entity.type
_entity.pdbx_description
1 polymer ?
#
loop_
_entity_poly.entity_id
_entity_poly.type
_entity_poly.pdbx_seq_one_letter_code
_entity_poly.pdbx_strand_id
1 'polypeptide(L)'
;MAVQPGGEEAYRFMVQQETSSDATPEDWYRIGVEQCDMLTVRMREVRSVLGFDMDESAFSTVLKSQPQLYASSPIEVESRYRSFMSRLEAVIDEQFSILQSAPYDVARAEPELEAGMTFGYYELPSANQSHGRYRYNGSGLGDRSLLTAAALIYHELMPGHHLQALRQAENTDLPDFRRYTRAFGAFDEGWAEYASSLGWEMGLCGDPWDAYGRLSHARFTAARLVVDTALNCGWWDLDQSLQFMRRNMSLSEAQLQSEAIRYSTDLPAQALTYRAGYLTITRMRAEAERRMGERFRVRDFHEGILGAGTLPFNALDERLKRELN
;
A
#
# COMPACT_ATOMS: atom_id res chain seq x y z
N MET A 1 21.71 -0.10 9.07
CA MET A 1 21.96 0.67 10.31
C MET A 1 22.75 -0.10 11.37
N ALA A 2 22.38 -1.35 11.67
CA ALA A 2 22.88 -2.13 12.80
C ALA A 2 24.40 -2.35 12.86
N VAL A 3 25.09 -2.23 11.72
CA VAL A 3 26.56 -2.33 11.65
C VAL A 3 27.30 -1.12 12.25
N GLN A 4 26.58 -0.05 12.62
CA GLN A 4 27.14 1.12 13.29
C GLN A 4 27.03 1.01 14.82
N PRO A 5 27.90 1.68 15.61
CA PRO A 5 27.76 1.71 17.06
C PRO A 5 26.38 2.19 17.52
N GLY A 6 25.66 1.36 18.30
CA GLY A 6 24.29 1.63 18.76
C GLY A 6 23.20 1.46 17.69
N GLY A 7 23.56 1.06 16.47
CA GLY A 7 22.64 0.98 15.34
C GLY A 7 21.58 -0.11 15.48
N GLU A 8 21.88 -1.22 16.18
CA GLU A 8 20.94 -2.31 16.39
C GLU A 8 19.77 -1.89 17.29
N GLU A 9 20.07 -1.27 18.43
CA GLU A 9 19.06 -0.73 19.35
C GLU A 9 18.24 0.36 18.68
N ALA A 10 18.90 1.27 17.95
CA ALA A 10 18.23 2.33 17.21
C ALA A 10 17.26 1.78 16.15
N TYR A 11 17.67 0.79 15.36
CA TYR A 11 16.82 0.20 14.34
C TYR A 11 15.65 -0.57 14.96
N ARG A 12 15.88 -1.35 16.02
CA ARG A 12 14.79 -2.04 16.74
C ARG A 12 13.76 -1.06 17.30
N PHE A 13 14.21 0.08 17.84
CA PHE A 13 13.32 1.15 18.27
C PHE A 13 12.51 1.75 17.10
N MET A 14 13.16 2.03 15.96
CA MET A 14 12.47 2.51 14.76
C MET A 14 11.43 1.52 14.25
N VAL A 15 11.74 0.23 14.21
CA VAL A 15 10.78 -0.82 13.84
C VAL A 15 9.55 -0.79 14.73
N GLN A 16 9.73 -0.68 16.06
CA GLN A 16 8.60 -0.60 16.99
C GLN A 16 7.76 0.67 16.78
N GLN A 17 8.41 1.82 16.59
CA GLN A 17 7.73 3.10 16.36
C GLN A 17 6.94 3.09 15.04
N GLU A 18 7.59 2.69 13.95
CA GLU A 18 6.99 2.71 12.61
C GLU A 18 5.85 1.70 12.48
N THR A 19 6.03 0.49 13.01
CA THR A 19 5.03 -0.59 12.88
C THR A 19 3.94 -0.56 13.96
N SER A 20 4.13 0.22 15.04
CA SER A 20 3.25 0.20 16.22
C SER A 20 3.05 -1.23 16.77
N SER A 21 4.13 -2.01 16.81
CA SER A 21 4.13 -3.43 17.17
C SER A 21 5.34 -3.81 18.01
N ASP A 22 5.19 -4.81 18.88
CA ASP A 22 6.29 -5.41 19.63
C ASP A 22 7.09 -6.44 18.82
N ALA A 23 6.65 -6.74 17.59
CA ALA A 23 7.33 -7.68 16.70
C ALA A 23 8.75 -7.19 16.37
N THR A 24 9.69 -8.12 16.41
CA THR A 24 11.11 -7.84 16.22
C THR A 24 11.46 -7.68 14.74
N PRO A 25 12.63 -7.09 14.38
CA PRO A 25 13.11 -7.12 13.00
C PRO A 25 13.16 -8.55 12.41
N GLU A 26 13.56 -9.53 13.21
CA GLU A 26 13.59 -10.95 12.84
C GLU A 26 12.20 -11.50 12.55
N ASP A 27 11.20 -11.13 13.36
CA ASP A 27 9.80 -11.49 13.12
C ASP A 27 9.29 -10.90 11.82
N TRP A 28 9.54 -9.60 11.58
CA TRP A 28 9.09 -8.93 10.36
C TRP A 28 9.75 -9.48 9.10
N TYR A 29 11.04 -9.83 9.18
CA TYR A 29 11.72 -10.53 8.10
C TYR A 29 11.04 -11.86 7.77
N ARG A 30 10.82 -12.70 8.80
CA ARG A 30 10.18 -14.01 8.64
C ARG A 30 8.76 -13.87 8.07
N ILE A 31 7.97 -12.96 8.63
CA ILE A 31 6.61 -12.65 8.14
C ILE A 31 6.68 -12.20 6.68
N GLY A 32 7.65 -11.34 6.31
CA GLY A 32 7.85 -10.89 4.94
C GLY A 32 8.10 -12.04 3.97
N VAL A 33 8.97 -12.98 4.34
CA VAL A 33 9.25 -14.19 3.54
C VAL A 33 7.99 -15.04 3.39
N GLU A 34 7.29 -15.33 4.49
CA GLU A 34 6.04 -16.11 4.48
C GLU A 34 4.95 -15.46 3.60
N GLN A 35 4.82 -14.13 3.65
CA GLN A 35 3.90 -13.38 2.81
C GLN A 35 4.30 -13.45 1.33
N CYS A 36 5.58 -13.30 1.00
CA CYS A 36 6.09 -13.46 -0.37
C CYS A 36 5.79 -14.85 -0.93
N ASP A 37 6.02 -15.91 -0.15
CA ASP A 37 5.76 -17.29 -0.57
C ASP A 37 4.27 -17.54 -0.79
N MET A 38 3.42 -17.08 0.13
CA MET A 38 1.96 -17.17 -0.02
C MET A 38 1.48 -16.47 -1.30
N LEU A 39 1.99 -15.26 -1.57
CA LEU A 39 1.59 -14.48 -2.74
C LEU A 39 2.11 -15.08 -4.03
N THR A 40 3.28 -15.72 -4.02
CA THR A 40 3.83 -16.48 -5.15
C THR A 40 2.85 -17.58 -5.59
N VAL A 41 2.26 -18.30 -4.64
CA VAL A 41 1.25 -19.34 -4.93
C VAL A 41 -0.01 -18.72 -5.55
N ARG A 42 -0.58 -17.67 -4.94
CA ARG A 42 -1.77 -16.99 -5.47
C ARG A 42 -1.53 -16.38 -6.86
N MET A 43 -0.36 -15.80 -7.07
CA MET A 43 0.05 -15.25 -8.36
C MET A 43 0.19 -16.35 -9.42
N ARG A 44 0.60 -17.57 -9.05
CA ARG A 44 0.58 -18.72 -9.97
C ARG A 44 -0.84 -19.06 -10.41
N GLU A 45 -1.79 -19.10 -9.49
CA GLU A 45 -3.20 -19.40 -9.81
C GLU A 45 -3.76 -18.39 -10.82
N VAL A 46 -3.53 -17.09 -10.62
CA VAL A 46 -3.98 -16.05 -11.55
C VAL A 46 -3.24 -16.12 -12.89
N ARG A 47 -1.94 -16.47 -12.90
CA ARG A 47 -1.20 -16.70 -14.17
C ARG A 47 -1.78 -17.84 -14.98
N SER A 48 -2.20 -18.93 -14.34
CA SER A 48 -2.88 -20.03 -15.02
C SER A 48 -4.21 -19.57 -15.64
N VAL A 49 -4.98 -18.71 -14.96
CA VAL A 49 -6.22 -18.10 -15.52
C VAL A 49 -5.92 -17.21 -16.72
N LEU A 50 -4.79 -16.50 -16.70
CA LEU A 50 -4.29 -15.73 -17.84
C LEU A 50 -3.77 -16.59 -19.01
N GLY A 51 -3.75 -17.92 -18.86
CA GLY A 51 -3.28 -18.85 -19.89
C GLY A 51 -1.76 -19.08 -19.89
N PHE A 52 -1.06 -18.72 -18.81
CA PHE A 52 0.39 -18.89 -18.69
C PHE A 52 0.74 -19.95 -17.65
N ASP A 53 1.19 -21.12 -18.10
CA ASP A 53 1.70 -22.21 -17.26
C ASP A 53 3.23 -22.26 -17.29
N MET A 54 3.86 -21.20 -16.79
CA MET A 54 5.31 -21.05 -16.75
C MET A 54 5.78 -20.52 -15.40
N ASP A 55 7.07 -20.66 -15.13
CA ASP A 55 7.65 -20.09 -13.91
C ASP A 55 7.61 -18.56 -13.91
N GLU A 56 7.87 -17.96 -12.75
CA GLU A 56 7.78 -16.51 -12.58
C GLU A 56 8.85 -15.76 -13.38
N SER A 57 10.01 -16.37 -13.57
CA SER A 57 11.10 -15.76 -14.32
C SER A 57 10.71 -15.60 -15.79
N ALA A 58 10.19 -16.66 -16.42
CA ALA A 58 9.67 -16.63 -17.77
C ALA A 58 8.47 -15.68 -17.88
N PHE A 59 7.56 -15.69 -16.90
CA PHE A 59 6.41 -14.80 -16.91
C PHE A 59 6.79 -13.32 -16.77
N SER A 60 7.88 -12.99 -16.07
CA SER A 60 8.37 -11.61 -15.99
C SER A 60 8.76 -11.04 -17.35
N THR A 61 9.24 -11.87 -18.27
CA THR A 61 9.51 -11.48 -19.66
C THR A 61 8.22 -11.25 -20.43
N VAL A 62 7.20 -12.09 -20.19
CA VAL A 62 5.86 -11.90 -20.77
C VAL A 62 5.26 -10.55 -20.34
N LEU A 63 5.34 -10.21 -19.05
CA LEU A 63 4.86 -8.92 -18.55
C LEU A 63 5.49 -7.75 -19.30
N LYS A 64 6.81 -7.80 -19.51
CA LYS A 64 7.55 -6.75 -20.23
C LYS A 64 7.15 -6.61 -21.70
N SER A 65 6.63 -7.67 -22.31
CA SER A 65 6.20 -7.65 -23.71
C SER A 65 4.72 -7.33 -23.89
N GLN A 66 3.92 -7.17 -22.83
CA GLN A 66 2.48 -6.89 -22.95
C GLN A 66 2.21 -5.41 -23.20
N PRO A 67 1.81 -4.96 -24.41
CA PRO A 67 1.64 -3.54 -24.69
C PRO A 67 0.54 -2.89 -23.84
N GLN A 68 -0.49 -3.68 -23.48
CA GLN A 68 -1.58 -3.24 -22.60
C GLN A 68 -1.14 -2.85 -21.19
N LEU A 69 0.06 -3.25 -20.75
CA LEU A 69 0.59 -2.89 -19.44
C LEU A 69 1.39 -1.58 -19.46
N TYR A 70 1.50 -0.90 -20.60
CA TYR A 70 2.26 0.32 -20.76
C TYR A 70 1.38 1.42 -21.36
N ALA A 71 1.80 2.66 -21.19
CA ALA A 71 1.17 3.83 -21.79
C ALA A 71 2.11 4.49 -22.79
N SER A 72 1.56 5.07 -23.85
CA SER A 72 2.32 5.81 -24.86
C SER A 72 2.42 7.30 -24.53
N SER A 73 1.59 7.78 -23.60
CA SER A 73 1.57 9.18 -23.18
C SER A 73 1.09 9.34 -21.74
N PRO A 74 1.43 10.46 -21.06
CA PRO A 74 0.89 10.75 -19.74
C PRO A 74 -0.65 10.83 -19.69
N ILE A 75 -1.30 11.19 -20.80
CA ILE A 75 -2.77 11.25 -20.91
C ILE A 75 -3.39 9.85 -20.84
N GLU A 76 -2.73 8.84 -21.42
CA GLU A 76 -3.17 7.45 -21.32
C GLU A 76 -3.04 6.92 -19.88
N VAL A 77 -2.01 7.37 -19.14
CA VAL A 77 -1.87 7.06 -17.72
C VAL A 77 -3.05 7.62 -16.92
N GLU A 78 -3.40 8.90 -17.12
CA GLU A 78 -4.57 9.51 -16.47
C GLU A 78 -5.86 8.76 -16.80
N SER A 79 -6.04 8.45 -18.08
CA SER A 79 -7.25 7.77 -18.56
C SER A 79 -7.39 6.39 -17.91
N ARG A 80 -6.28 5.66 -17.75
CA ARG A 80 -6.25 4.38 -17.04
C ARG A 80 -6.67 4.56 -15.58
N TYR A 81 -6.09 5.51 -14.86
CA TYR A 81 -6.41 5.75 -13.46
C TYR A 81 -7.88 6.17 -13.26
N ARG A 82 -8.38 7.11 -14.07
CA ARG A 82 -9.78 7.54 -14.04
C ARG A 82 -10.75 6.40 -14.33
N SER A 83 -10.36 5.43 -15.18
CA SER A 83 -11.19 4.24 -15.42
C SER A 83 -11.37 3.37 -14.17
N PHE A 84 -10.33 3.24 -13.33
CA PHE A 84 -10.43 2.51 -12.06
C PHE A 84 -11.23 3.27 -11.01
N MET A 85 -11.09 4.60 -10.97
CA MET A 85 -11.90 5.48 -10.11
C MET A 85 -13.39 5.33 -10.44
N SER A 86 -13.77 5.42 -11.72
CA SER A 86 -15.16 5.29 -12.15
C SER A 86 -15.77 3.92 -11.82
N ARG A 87 -15.00 2.83 -11.94
CA ARG A 87 -15.45 1.48 -11.53
C ARG A 87 -15.73 1.40 -10.03
N LEU A 88 -14.91 2.04 -9.21
CA LEU A 88 -15.04 2.06 -7.75
C LEU A 88 -16.28 2.85 -7.30
N GLU A 89 -16.54 4.01 -7.90
CA GLU A 89 -17.66 4.88 -7.54
C GLU A 89 -19.02 4.16 -7.58
N ALA A 90 -19.16 3.15 -8.43
CA ALA A 90 -20.39 2.38 -8.56
C ALA A 90 -20.68 1.44 -7.37
N VAL A 91 -19.67 1.11 -6.55
CA VAL A 91 -19.75 0.03 -5.54
C VAL A 91 -19.24 0.43 -4.16
N ILE A 92 -18.62 1.60 -4.02
CA ILE A 92 -17.94 2.01 -2.78
C ILE A 92 -18.88 2.12 -1.56
N ASP A 93 -20.15 2.46 -1.78
CA ASP A 93 -21.16 2.59 -0.72
C ASP A 93 -21.45 1.27 0.02
N GLU A 94 -21.11 0.12 -0.58
CA GLU A 94 -21.23 -1.18 0.06
C GLU A 94 -20.24 -1.34 1.22
N GLN A 95 -19.11 -0.62 1.16
CA GLN A 95 -18.00 -0.74 2.10
C GLN A 95 -17.98 0.38 3.15
N PHE A 96 -18.55 1.55 2.88
CA PHE A 96 -18.42 2.72 3.77
C PHE A 96 -19.76 3.33 4.14
N SER A 97 -19.92 3.73 5.40
CA SER A 97 -21.12 4.43 5.89
C SER A 97 -21.02 5.95 5.74
N ILE A 98 -19.80 6.49 5.78
CA ILE A 98 -19.51 7.92 5.63
C ILE A 98 -18.45 8.07 4.55
N LEU A 99 -18.78 8.84 3.51
CA LEU A 99 -17.83 9.27 2.49
C LEU A 99 -17.51 10.75 2.70
N GLN A 100 -16.30 11.14 2.33
CA GLN A 100 -15.79 12.50 2.45
C GLN A 100 -16.39 13.44 1.41
N SER A 101 -16.29 14.75 1.69
CA SER A 101 -16.94 15.76 0.86
C SER A 101 -16.08 16.31 -0.30
N ALA A 102 -14.75 16.32 -0.14
CA ALA A 102 -13.88 16.92 -1.14
C ALA A 102 -13.72 16.01 -2.38
N PRO A 103 -13.74 16.56 -3.60
CA PRO A 103 -13.50 15.75 -4.79
C PRO A 103 -12.04 15.33 -4.92
N TYR A 104 -11.77 14.38 -5.81
CA TYR A 104 -10.44 13.85 -6.07
C TYR A 104 -10.19 13.60 -7.55
N ASP A 105 -8.93 13.67 -7.98
CA ASP A 105 -8.51 13.36 -9.35
C ASP A 105 -7.05 12.92 -9.39
N VAL A 106 -6.56 12.61 -10.59
CA VAL A 106 -5.15 12.40 -10.90
C VAL A 106 -4.59 13.57 -11.69
N ALA A 107 -3.30 13.85 -11.52
CA ALA A 107 -2.59 14.80 -12.35
C ALA A 107 -1.11 14.41 -12.45
N ARG A 108 -0.47 14.66 -13.58
CA ARG A 108 0.98 14.39 -13.71
C ARG A 108 1.76 15.26 -12.73
N ALA A 109 2.72 14.68 -12.02
CA ALA A 109 3.70 15.43 -11.24
C ALA A 109 4.50 16.40 -12.13
N GLU A 110 5.08 17.43 -11.51
CA GLU A 110 6.05 18.32 -12.14
C GLU A 110 7.19 17.48 -12.74
N PRO A 111 7.52 17.64 -14.04
CA PRO A 111 8.57 16.84 -14.69
C PRO A 111 9.91 16.84 -13.96
N GLU A 112 10.22 17.93 -13.26
CA GLU A 112 11.45 18.10 -12.48
C GLU A 112 11.52 17.18 -11.25
N LEU A 113 10.36 16.76 -10.72
CA LEU A 113 10.27 15.85 -9.57
C LEU A 113 10.30 14.37 -9.98
N GLU A 114 9.98 14.06 -11.23
CA GLU A 114 9.79 12.68 -11.71
C GLU A 114 11.04 11.80 -11.57
N ALA A 115 12.24 12.38 -11.68
CA ALA A 115 13.47 11.61 -11.54
C ALA A 115 13.66 11.01 -10.13
N GLY A 116 13.13 11.68 -9.09
CA GLY A 116 13.23 11.24 -7.69
C GLY A 116 12.09 10.33 -7.24
N MET A 117 11.13 9.99 -8.11
CA MET A 117 9.89 9.31 -7.72
C MET A 117 9.70 7.97 -8.44
N THR A 118 9.57 6.89 -7.67
CA THR A 118 9.26 5.55 -8.21
C THR A 118 7.86 5.49 -8.81
N PHE A 119 6.86 6.11 -8.16
CA PHE A 119 5.45 6.08 -8.56
C PHE A 119 4.82 7.48 -8.65
N GLY A 120 4.76 8.20 -7.53
CA GLY A 120 4.03 9.44 -7.38
C GLY A 120 3.80 9.74 -5.89
N TYR A 121 2.95 10.71 -5.59
CA TYR A 121 2.54 11.02 -4.22
C TYR A 121 1.11 11.55 -4.17
N TYR A 122 0.42 11.33 -3.06
CA TYR A 122 -0.87 11.95 -2.78
C TYR A 122 -0.71 13.37 -2.21
N GLU A 123 -1.50 14.29 -2.75
CA GLU A 123 -1.60 15.69 -2.34
C GLU A 123 -2.99 15.96 -1.76
N LEU A 124 -3.03 16.44 -0.52
CA LEU A 124 -4.26 16.81 0.17
C LEU A 124 -4.92 18.05 -0.45
N PRO A 125 -6.26 18.17 -0.38
CA PRO A 125 -6.92 19.44 -0.63
C PRO A 125 -6.35 20.55 0.25
N SER A 126 -6.28 21.75 -0.30
CA SER A 126 -5.82 22.97 0.39
C SER A 126 -6.69 24.16 0.00
N ALA A 127 -6.46 25.32 0.62
CA ALA A 127 -7.19 26.55 0.28
C ALA A 127 -7.08 26.94 -1.20
N ASN A 128 -5.97 26.58 -1.86
CA ASN A 128 -5.71 26.87 -3.28
C ASN A 128 -6.05 25.69 -4.21
N GLN A 129 -6.39 24.52 -3.66
CA GLN A 129 -6.73 23.32 -4.42
C GLN A 129 -7.87 22.57 -3.72
N SER A 130 -9.08 22.67 -4.27
CA SER A 130 -10.26 22.02 -3.69
C SER A 130 -10.28 20.49 -3.81
N HIS A 131 -9.37 19.90 -4.59
CA HIS A 131 -9.33 18.45 -4.86
C HIS A 131 -8.14 17.78 -4.18
N GLY A 132 -8.33 16.55 -3.72
CA GLY A 132 -7.20 15.66 -3.44
C GLY A 132 -6.64 15.15 -4.75
N ARG A 133 -5.33 15.07 -4.90
CA ARG A 133 -4.72 14.61 -6.16
C ARG A 133 -3.67 13.55 -5.94
N TYR A 134 -3.75 12.47 -6.70
CA TYR A 134 -2.59 11.60 -6.88
C TYR A 134 -1.72 12.19 -8.00
N ARG A 135 -0.54 12.68 -7.62
CA ARG A 135 0.48 13.26 -8.49
C ARG A 135 1.36 12.15 -9.05
N TYR A 136 1.02 11.63 -10.22
CA TYR A 136 1.68 10.45 -10.78
C TYR A 136 2.93 10.82 -11.61
N ASN A 137 3.90 9.91 -11.63
CA ASN A 137 5.06 10.02 -12.48
C ASN A 137 4.73 9.61 -13.93
N GLY A 138 4.83 10.55 -14.86
CA GLY A 138 4.59 10.38 -16.29
C GLY A 138 5.85 10.19 -17.14
N SER A 139 7.02 9.96 -16.52
CA SER A 139 8.29 9.68 -17.22
C SER A 139 8.47 8.18 -17.48
N GLY A 140 9.39 7.82 -18.39
CA GLY A 140 9.83 6.43 -18.58
C GLY A 140 8.72 5.44 -18.95
N LEU A 141 7.67 5.91 -19.64
CA LEU A 141 6.44 5.13 -19.88
C LEU A 141 6.64 3.82 -20.65
N GLY A 142 7.73 3.70 -21.42
CA GLY A 142 8.09 2.45 -22.11
C GLY A 142 8.62 1.36 -21.19
N ASP A 143 9.13 1.72 -20.01
CA ASP A 143 9.75 0.79 -19.05
C ASP A 143 8.96 0.67 -17.73
N ARG A 144 8.02 1.59 -17.48
CA ARG A 144 7.18 1.61 -16.28
C ARG A 144 5.82 0.99 -16.54
N SER A 145 5.63 -0.21 -16.03
CA SER A 145 4.36 -0.94 -16.15
C SER A 145 3.25 -0.31 -15.31
N LEU A 146 2.05 -0.22 -15.88
CA LEU A 146 0.78 0.12 -15.22
C LEU A 146 0.07 -1.12 -14.65
N LEU A 147 0.75 -2.25 -14.55
CA LEU A 147 0.17 -3.50 -14.01
C LEU A 147 -0.47 -3.29 -12.62
N THR A 148 0.15 -2.49 -11.75
CA THR A 148 -0.36 -2.23 -10.38
C THR A 148 -1.30 -1.03 -10.29
N ALA A 149 -1.70 -0.43 -11.42
CA ALA A 149 -2.42 0.85 -11.44
C ALA A 149 -3.74 0.85 -10.64
N ALA A 150 -4.52 -0.23 -10.69
CA ALA A 150 -5.74 -0.35 -9.89
C ALA A 150 -5.42 -0.30 -8.39
N ALA A 151 -4.47 -1.13 -7.94
CA ALA A 151 -4.06 -1.19 -6.54
C ALA A 151 -3.53 0.16 -6.02
N LEU A 152 -2.77 0.85 -6.87
CA LEU A 152 -2.19 2.15 -6.56
C LEU A 152 -3.25 3.23 -6.41
N ILE A 153 -4.21 3.33 -7.33
CA ILE A 153 -5.26 4.35 -7.24
C ILE A 153 -6.19 4.11 -6.05
N TYR A 154 -6.48 2.85 -5.72
CA TYR A 154 -7.26 2.54 -4.54
C TYR A 154 -6.52 2.82 -3.22
N HIS A 155 -5.18 2.75 -3.25
CA HIS A 155 -4.31 3.10 -2.14
C HIS A 155 -4.22 4.63 -1.96
N GLU A 156 -3.97 5.38 -3.04
CA GLU A 156 -3.67 6.82 -2.97
C GLU A 156 -4.92 7.68 -2.83
N LEU A 157 -6.02 7.27 -3.45
CA LEU A 157 -7.25 8.05 -3.50
C LEU A 157 -8.34 7.35 -2.67
N MET A 158 -9.33 6.78 -3.35
CA MET A 158 -10.47 6.13 -2.72
C MET A 158 -10.33 4.62 -2.83
N PRO A 159 -10.54 3.83 -1.76
CA PRO A 159 -10.88 4.25 -0.39
C PRO A 159 -9.67 4.48 0.53
N GLY A 160 -8.46 4.63 -0.01
CA GLY A 160 -7.22 4.77 0.75
C GLY A 160 -6.98 6.17 1.35
N HIS A 161 -5.84 6.79 1.04
CA HIS A 161 -5.38 8.00 1.71
C HIS A 161 -6.34 9.18 1.61
N HIS A 162 -7.01 9.38 0.46
CA HIS A 162 -7.95 10.50 0.31
C HIS A 162 -9.14 10.38 1.26
N LEU A 163 -9.78 9.20 1.31
CA LEU A 163 -10.87 8.95 2.26
C LEU A 163 -10.39 9.08 3.70
N GLN A 164 -9.29 8.42 4.05
CA GLN A 164 -8.80 8.39 5.42
C GLN A 164 -8.45 9.78 5.94
N ALA A 165 -7.68 10.54 5.17
CA ALA A 165 -7.24 11.84 5.61
C ALA A 165 -8.40 12.84 5.72
N LEU A 166 -9.38 12.78 4.80
CA LEU A 166 -10.52 13.69 4.86
C LEU A 166 -11.54 13.28 5.91
N ARG A 167 -11.83 11.99 6.07
CA ARG A 167 -12.71 11.53 7.16
C ARG A 167 -12.18 11.97 8.52
N GLN A 168 -10.86 11.95 8.72
CA GLN A 168 -10.21 12.47 9.93
C GLN A 168 -10.26 14.00 10.03
N ALA A 169 -9.96 14.72 8.95
CA ALA A 169 -9.95 16.18 8.96
C ALA A 169 -11.36 16.78 9.12
N GLU A 170 -12.39 16.14 8.57
CA GLU A 170 -13.79 16.57 8.64
C GLU A 170 -14.48 16.16 9.95
N ASN A 171 -13.85 15.29 10.77
CA ASN A 171 -14.43 14.85 12.03
C ASN A 171 -14.39 15.96 13.11
N THR A 172 -15.51 16.64 13.34
CA THR A 172 -15.62 17.69 14.36
C THR A 172 -15.65 17.18 15.80
N ASP A 173 -15.80 15.87 16.01
CA ASP A 173 -15.71 15.27 17.35
C ASP A 173 -14.25 15.08 17.80
N LEU A 174 -13.30 15.20 16.87
CA LEU A 174 -11.87 15.17 17.17
C LEU A 174 -11.36 16.58 17.51
N PRO A 175 -10.50 16.72 18.53
CA PRO A 175 -9.79 17.98 18.75
C PRO A 175 -8.84 18.25 17.57
N ASP A 176 -8.57 19.53 17.28
CA ASP A 176 -7.84 19.95 16.07
C ASP A 176 -6.49 19.25 15.88
N PHE A 177 -5.72 19.04 16.96
CA PHE A 177 -4.46 18.32 16.84
C PHE A 177 -4.67 16.89 16.30
N ARG A 178 -5.75 16.19 16.68
CA ARG A 178 -6.08 14.87 16.14
C ARG A 178 -6.67 14.91 14.74
N ARG A 179 -7.30 16.01 14.32
CA ARG A 179 -7.80 16.17 12.94
C ARG A 179 -6.66 16.28 11.93
N TYR A 180 -5.57 16.94 12.32
CA TYR A 180 -4.47 17.27 11.40
C TYR A 180 -3.17 16.50 11.64
N THR A 181 -3.07 15.66 12.69
CA THR A 181 -1.90 14.79 12.89
C THR A 181 -1.89 13.62 11.89
N ARG A 182 -0.73 13.41 11.25
CA ARG A 182 -0.41 12.24 10.41
C ARG A 182 0.96 11.72 10.85
N ALA A 183 0.99 11.00 11.96
CA ALA A 183 2.22 10.64 12.67
C ALA A 183 2.39 9.13 12.88
N PHE A 184 1.49 8.30 12.35
CA PHE A 184 1.53 6.85 12.57
C PHE A 184 1.54 6.13 11.23
N GLY A 185 2.74 5.97 10.67
CA GLY A 185 2.97 5.43 9.34
C GLY A 185 2.26 4.10 9.12
N ALA A 186 2.37 3.13 10.05
CA ALA A 186 1.67 1.86 9.88
C ALA A 186 0.15 1.95 9.93
N PHE A 187 -0.45 2.95 10.59
CA PHE A 187 -1.89 3.18 10.45
C PHE A 187 -2.20 3.72 9.06
N ASP A 188 -1.53 4.80 8.66
CA ASP A 188 -1.87 5.53 7.43
C ASP A 188 -1.62 4.66 6.19
N GLU A 189 -0.44 4.03 6.10
CA GLU A 189 -0.05 3.13 5.01
C GLU A 189 -0.77 1.78 5.09
N GLY A 190 -0.97 1.27 6.31
CA GLY A 190 -1.70 0.03 6.54
C GLY A 190 -3.16 0.15 6.11
N TRP A 191 -3.80 1.28 6.40
CA TRP A 191 -5.15 1.57 5.94
C TRP A 191 -5.21 1.58 4.42
N ALA A 192 -4.33 2.34 3.76
CA ALA A 192 -4.33 2.45 2.31
C ALA A 192 -4.12 1.10 1.61
N GLU A 193 -3.22 0.26 2.13
CA GLU A 193 -3.04 -1.12 1.65
C GLU A 193 -4.27 -2.01 1.88
N TYR A 194 -4.90 -1.88 3.06
CA TYR A 194 -6.12 -2.60 3.40
C TYR A 194 -7.28 -2.17 2.50
N ALA A 195 -7.50 -0.88 2.34
CA ALA A 195 -8.51 -0.28 1.47
C ALA A 195 -8.32 -0.72 0.01
N SER A 196 -7.08 -0.71 -0.48
CA SER A 196 -6.74 -1.23 -1.81
C SER A 196 -7.07 -2.74 -1.95
N SER A 197 -7.05 -3.51 -0.87
CA SER A 197 -7.43 -4.95 -0.89
C SER A 197 -8.92 -5.18 -1.05
N LEU A 198 -9.76 -4.22 -0.63
CA LEU A 198 -11.22 -4.30 -0.73
C LEU A 198 -11.72 -4.37 -2.18
N GLY A 199 -10.87 -4.01 -3.16
CA GLY A 199 -11.19 -4.21 -4.58
C GLY A 199 -11.60 -5.65 -4.91
N TRP A 200 -11.09 -6.65 -4.19
CA TRP A 200 -11.54 -8.04 -4.32
C TRP A 200 -12.98 -8.23 -3.86
N GLU A 201 -13.32 -7.68 -2.69
CA GLU A 201 -14.65 -7.82 -2.09
C GLU A 201 -15.70 -7.03 -2.86
N MET A 202 -15.30 -5.91 -3.47
CA MET A 202 -16.14 -5.07 -4.33
C MET A 202 -16.24 -5.59 -5.78
N GLY A 203 -15.62 -6.73 -6.12
CA GLY A 203 -15.63 -7.28 -7.49
C GLY A 203 -14.82 -6.48 -8.52
N LEU A 204 -13.97 -5.54 -8.08
CA LEU A 204 -13.14 -4.69 -8.94
C LEU A 204 -11.91 -5.43 -9.49
N CYS A 205 -11.59 -6.62 -8.98
CA CYS A 205 -10.49 -7.47 -9.48
C CYS A 205 -10.97 -8.60 -10.42
N GLY A 206 -12.07 -8.39 -11.15
CA GLY A 206 -12.61 -9.38 -12.10
C GLY A 206 -11.76 -9.62 -13.34
N ASP A 207 -11.02 -8.60 -13.81
CA ASP A 207 -10.02 -8.78 -14.87
C ASP A 207 -8.80 -9.51 -14.27
N PRO A 208 -8.38 -10.67 -14.83
CA PRO A 208 -7.21 -11.39 -14.34
C PRO A 208 -5.91 -10.57 -14.34
N TRP A 209 -5.77 -9.54 -15.19
CA TRP A 209 -4.63 -8.62 -15.16
C TRP A 209 -4.67 -7.69 -13.95
N ASP A 210 -5.84 -7.12 -13.63
CA ASP A 210 -6.03 -6.30 -12.44
C ASP A 210 -5.81 -7.13 -11.17
N ALA A 211 -6.30 -8.38 -11.15
CA ALA A 211 -6.07 -9.35 -10.09
C ALA A 211 -4.58 -9.66 -9.89
N TYR A 212 -3.86 -9.95 -10.98
CA TYR A 212 -2.42 -10.21 -10.92
C TYR A 212 -1.66 -8.97 -10.46
N GLY A 213 -2.05 -7.78 -10.94
CA GLY A 213 -1.47 -6.51 -10.53
C GLY A 213 -1.68 -6.20 -9.05
N ARG A 214 -2.87 -6.49 -8.51
CA ARG A 214 -3.15 -6.33 -7.08
C ARG A 214 -2.28 -7.25 -6.22
N LEU A 215 -2.08 -8.50 -6.65
CA LEU A 215 -1.20 -9.45 -5.97
C LEU A 215 0.27 -9.05 -6.10
N SER A 216 0.69 -8.55 -7.26
CA SER A 216 2.03 -8.00 -7.49
C SER A 216 2.32 -6.81 -6.56
N HIS A 217 1.36 -5.89 -6.39
CA HIS A 217 1.48 -4.78 -5.45
C HIS A 217 1.57 -5.27 -3.99
N ALA A 218 0.75 -6.25 -3.61
CA ALA A 218 0.84 -6.88 -2.31
C ALA A 218 2.21 -7.55 -2.09
N ARG A 219 2.76 -8.25 -3.10
CA ARG A 219 4.07 -8.90 -2.98
C ARG A 219 5.20 -7.87 -2.88
N PHE A 220 5.06 -6.74 -3.57
CA PHE A 220 5.96 -5.61 -3.42
C PHE A 220 6.01 -5.10 -1.98
N THR A 221 4.86 -4.86 -1.33
CA THR A 221 4.82 -4.41 0.07
C THR A 221 5.25 -5.49 1.07
N ALA A 222 5.05 -6.78 0.75
CA ALA A 222 5.62 -7.88 1.54
C ALA A 222 7.15 -7.95 1.42
N ALA A 223 7.69 -7.77 0.21
CA ALA A 223 9.12 -7.78 -0.03
C ALA A 223 9.84 -6.60 0.65
N ARG A 224 9.15 -5.48 0.88
CA ARG A 224 9.65 -4.38 1.73
C ARG A 224 9.97 -4.82 3.15
N LEU A 225 9.16 -5.70 3.76
CA LEU A 225 9.45 -6.25 5.09
C LEU A 225 10.80 -6.96 5.13
N VAL A 226 11.08 -7.76 4.09
CA VAL A 226 12.31 -8.56 3.99
C VAL A 226 13.52 -7.67 3.72
N VAL A 227 13.43 -6.78 2.73
CA VAL A 227 14.59 -6.01 2.25
C VAL A 227 15.00 -4.94 3.26
N ASP A 228 14.04 -4.21 3.83
CA ASP A 228 14.33 -3.17 4.83
C ASP A 228 15.00 -3.78 6.07
N THR A 229 14.45 -4.86 6.62
CA THR A 229 15.04 -5.56 7.77
C THR A 229 16.41 -6.16 7.44
N ALA A 230 16.57 -6.83 6.30
CA ALA A 230 17.83 -7.44 5.93
C ALA A 230 18.96 -6.41 5.74
N LEU A 231 18.68 -5.29 5.06
CA LEU A 231 19.64 -4.19 4.90
C LEU A 231 19.96 -3.55 6.24
N ASN A 232 18.94 -3.23 7.03
CA ASN A 232 19.13 -2.43 8.23
C ASN A 232 19.69 -3.22 9.40
N CYS A 233 19.45 -4.52 9.48
CA CYS A 233 20.12 -5.45 10.41
C CYS A 233 21.50 -5.91 9.92
N GLY A 234 21.90 -5.57 8.68
CA GLY A 234 23.20 -5.94 8.13
C GLY A 234 23.33 -7.42 7.75
N TRP A 235 22.21 -8.10 7.52
CA TRP A 235 22.20 -9.49 7.06
C TRP A 235 22.52 -9.59 5.58
N TRP A 236 22.06 -8.61 4.80
CA TRP A 236 22.31 -8.50 3.37
C TRP A 236 23.05 -7.22 3.01
N ASP A 237 23.90 -7.32 1.99
CA ASP A 237 24.37 -6.15 1.26
C ASP A 237 23.32 -5.65 0.23
N LEU A 238 23.64 -4.55 -0.45
CA LEU A 238 22.76 -3.95 -1.44
C LEU A 238 22.53 -4.88 -2.64
N ASP A 239 23.54 -5.65 -3.06
CA ASP A 239 23.46 -6.52 -4.22
C ASP A 239 22.56 -7.73 -3.95
N GLN A 240 22.68 -8.35 -2.77
CA GLN A 240 21.81 -9.41 -2.29
C GLN A 240 20.36 -8.93 -2.19
N SER A 241 20.16 -7.70 -1.70
CA SER A 241 18.85 -7.07 -1.63
C SER A 241 18.24 -6.83 -3.00
N LEU A 242 19.01 -6.28 -3.95
CA LEU A 242 18.57 -6.10 -5.34
C LEU A 242 18.26 -7.44 -6.01
N GLN A 243 19.03 -8.50 -5.78
CA GLN A 243 18.73 -9.84 -6.28
C GLN A 243 17.42 -10.41 -5.72
N PHE A 244 17.10 -10.15 -4.45
CA PHE A 244 15.82 -10.51 -3.87
C PHE A 244 14.68 -9.69 -4.50
N MET A 245 14.85 -8.38 -4.64
CA MET A 245 13.83 -7.50 -5.21
C MET A 245 13.52 -7.85 -6.68
N ARG A 246 14.54 -8.12 -7.51
CA ARG A 246 14.34 -8.56 -8.92
C ARG A 246 13.49 -9.82 -9.06
N ARG A 247 13.51 -10.71 -8.05
CA ARG A 247 12.72 -11.94 -8.02
C ARG A 247 11.29 -11.73 -7.52
N ASN A 248 11.04 -10.70 -6.72
CA ASN A 248 9.77 -10.52 -5.99
C ASN A 248 8.98 -9.27 -6.40
N MET A 249 9.58 -8.34 -7.16
CA MET A 249 8.98 -7.07 -7.53
C MET A 249 8.98 -6.90 -9.05
N SER A 250 7.83 -6.55 -9.62
CA SER A 250 7.68 -6.24 -11.06
C SER A 250 8.00 -4.77 -11.34
N LEU A 251 9.24 -4.36 -11.07
CA LEU A 251 9.74 -2.99 -11.25
C LEU A 251 10.89 -2.94 -12.26
N SER A 252 11.13 -1.77 -12.84
CA SER A 252 12.30 -1.53 -13.68
C SER A 252 13.59 -1.50 -12.83
N GLU A 253 14.74 -1.73 -13.45
CA GLU A 253 16.03 -1.72 -12.72
C GLU A 253 16.29 -0.37 -12.02
N ALA A 254 15.92 0.74 -12.67
CA ALA A 254 16.03 2.08 -12.07
C ALA A 254 15.14 2.24 -10.83
N GLN A 255 13.90 1.71 -10.87
CA GLN A 255 13.00 1.72 -9.72
C GLN A 255 13.54 0.84 -8.58
N LEU A 256 14.10 -0.33 -8.90
CA LEU A 256 14.69 -1.23 -7.90
C LEU A 256 15.88 -0.58 -7.19
N GLN A 257 16.78 0.07 -7.93
CA GLN A 257 17.91 0.79 -7.36
C GLN A 257 17.46 1.95 -6.46
N SER A 258 16.49 2.75 -6.92
CA SER A 258 15.92 3.86 -6.14
C SER A 258 15.33 3.37 -4.82
N GLU A 259 14.49 2.34 -4.85
CA GLU A 259 13.85 1.79 -3.65
C GLU A 259 14.89 1.15 -2.70
N ALA A 260 15.88 0.41 -3.21
CA ALA A 260 16.90 -0.21 -2.38
C ALA A 260 17.75 0.84 -1.64
N ILE A 261 18.09 1.94 -2.31
CA ILE A 261 18.78 3.08 -1.68
C ILE A 261 17.89 3.69 -0.61
N ARG A 262 16.62 3.97 -0.92
CA ARG A 262 15.63 4.53 0.02
C ARG A 262 15.55 3.74 1.32
N TYR A 263 15.44 2.42 1.24
CA TYR A 263 15.36 1.53 2.41
C TYR A 263 16.66 1.50 3.22
N SER A 264 17.81 1.74 2.57
CA SER A 264 19.13 1.64 3.21
C SER A 264 19.61 2.94 3.87
N THR A 265 19.22 4.12 3.35
CA THR A 265 19.83 5.40 3.77
C THR A 265 18.85 6.48 4.20
N ASP A 266 17.63 6.52 3.65
CA ASP A 266 16.74 7.67 3.80
C ASP A 266 15.78 7.47 4.98
N LEU A 267 15.00 6.39 4.94
CA LEU A 267 13.91 6.13 5.90
C LEU A 267 13.90 4.67 6.39
N PRO A 268 14.86 4.27 7.25
CA PRO A 268 14.88 2.94 7.84
C PRO A 268 13.58 2.59 8.57
N ALA A 269 13.10 1.35 8.44
CA ALA A 269 11.85 0.84 9.02
C ALA A 269 10.54 1.43 8.47
N GLN A 270 10.57 2.58 7.78
CA GLN A 270 9.37 3.17 7.16
C GLN A 270 8.75 2.20 6.14
N ALA A 271 9.56 1.46 5.40
CA ALA A 271 9.06 0.52 4.39
C ALA A 271 8.26 -0.64 5.01
N LEU A 272 8.37 -0.88 6.32
CA LEU A 272 7.62 -1.92 7.02
C LEU A 272 6.15 -1.55 7.23
N THR A 273 5.86 -0.24 7.35
CA THR A 273 4.56 0.33 7.71
C THR A 273 3.41 -0.22 6.87
N TYR A 274 3.59 -0.28 5.55
CA TYR A 274 2.63 -0.76 4.55
C TYR A 274 2.07 -2.14 4.91
N ARG A 275 2.92 -3.16 4.88
CA ARG A 275 2.47 -4.55 5.07
C ARG A 275 2.21 -4.87 6.54
N ALA A 276 2.98 -4.31 7.47
CA ALA A 276 2.73 -4.49 8.90
C ALA A 276 1.35 -3.93 9.31
N GLY A 277 1.03 -2.73 8.83
CA GLY A 277 -0.26 -2.10 9.06
C GLY A 277 -1.42 -2.86 8.40
N TYR A 278 -1.26 -3.26 7.14
CA TYR A 278 -2.25 -4.11 6.45
C TYR A 278 -2.57 -5.38 7.23
N LEU A 279 -1.54 -6.11 7.68
CA LEU A 279 -1.71 -7.35 8.45
C LEU A 279 -2.40 -7.09 9.78
N THR A 280 -2.08 -5.97 10.43
CA THR A 280 -2.68 -5.59 11.71
C THR A 280 -4.18 -5.28 11.56
N ILE A 281 -4.55 -4.45 10.58
CA ILE A 281 -5.97 -4.13 10.30
C ILE A 281 -6.74 -5.38 9.89
N THR A 282 -6.15 -6.23 9.04
CA THR A 282 -6.76 -7.49 8.61
C THR A 282 -7.00 -8.43 9.80
N ARG A 283 -6.05 -8.52 10.74
CA ARG A 283 -6.21 -9.29 11.99
C ARG A 283 -7.34 -8.73 12.84
N MET A 284 -7.40 -7.40 13.01
CA MET A 284 -8.44 -6.72 13.79
C MET A 284 -9.83 -6.94 13.19
N ARG A 285 -9.95 -6.89 11.86
CA ARG A 285 -11.19 -7.23 11.15
C ARG A 285 -11.62 -8.66 11.42
N ALA A 286 -10.72 -9.62 11.24
CA ALA A 286 -11.02 -11.03 11.45
C ALA A 286 -11.44 -11.32 12.92
N GLU A 287 -10.87 -10.60 13.89
CA GLU A 287 -11.29 -10.68 15.29
C GLU A 287 -12.70 -10.10 15.51
N ALA A 288 -13.01 -8.94 14.93
CA ALA A 288 -14.34 -8.35 14.98
C ALA A 288 -15.41 -9.24 14.32
N GLU A 289 -15.12 -9.80 13.14
CA GLU A 289 -15.99 -10.75 12.43
C GLU A 289 -16.29 -11.97 13.31
N ARG A 290 -15.27 -12.58 13.92
CA ARG A 290 -15.46 -13.72 14.83
C ARG A 290 -16.28 -13.37 16.06
N ARG A 291 -16.06 -12.21 16.67
CA ARG A 291 -16.77 -11.79 17.89
C ARG A 291 -18.23 -11.45 17.62
N MET A 292 -18.51 -10.76 16.53
CA MET A 292 -19.85 -10.24 16.23
C MET A 292 -20.71 -11.25 15.46
N GLY A 293 -20.11 -12.19 14.74
CA GLY A 293 -20.82 -13.18 13.93
C GLY A 293 -21.75 -12.50 12.93
N GLU A 294 -23.02 -12.93 12.90
CA GLU A 294 -24.04 -12.39 11.99
C GLU A 294 -24.34 -10.89 12.20
N ARG A 295 -23.97 -10.33 13.35
CA ARG A 295 -24.11 -8.89 13.64
C ARG A 295 -22.99 -8.05 13.03
N PHE A 296 -21.91 -8.68 12.52
CA PHE A 296 -20.83 -7.94 11.89
C PHE A 296 -21.33 -7.19 10.65
N ARG A 297 -20.92 -5.92 10.54
CA ARG A 297 -21.17 -5.07 9.38
C ARG A 297 -19.85 -4.40 9.02
N VAL A 298 -19.39 -4.64 7.79
CA VAL A 298 -18.09 -4.12 7.32
C VAL A 298 -18.05 -2.59 7.34
N ARG A 299 -19.18 -1.93 7.03
CA ARG A 299 -19.33 -0.47 7.07
C ARG A 299 -19.10 0.10 8.47
N ASP A 300 -19.62 -0.58 9.49
CA ASP A 300 -19.43 -0.16 10.90
C ASP A 300 -17.98 -0.38 11.35
N PHE A 301 -17.34 -1.46 10.88
CA PHE A 301 -15.92 -1.70 11.13
C PHE A 301 -15.03 -0.63 10.49
N HIS A 302 -15.26 -0.28 9.23
CA HIS A 302 -14.52 0.78 8.55
C HIS A 302 -14.72 2.14 9.20
N GLU A 303 -15.94 2.49 9.61
CA GLU A 303 -16.19 3.74 10.34
C GLU A 303 -15.55 3.72 11.73
N GLY A 304 -15.55 2.57 12.41
CA GLY A 304 -14.81 2.39 13.65
C GLY A 304 -13.32 2.68 13.51
N ILE A 305 -12.71 2.34 12.37
CA ILE A 305 -11.31 2.66 12.08
C ILE A 305 -11.15 4.14 11.71
N LEU A 306 -11.85 4.60 10.69
CA LEU A 306 -11.64 5.91 10.09
C LEU A 306 -12.12 7.06 10.98
N GLY A 307 -13.27 6.89 11.63
CA GLY A 307 -13.83 7.86 12.57
C GLY A 307 -12.96 8.04 13.81
N ALA A 308 -12.07 7.09 14.11
CA ALA A 308 -11.08 7.23 15.17
C ALA A 308 -10.12 8.39 14.89
N GLY A 309 -9.85 8.68 13.62
CA GLY A 309 -8.63 9.33 13.16
C GLY A 309 -7.40 8.46 13.41
N THR A 310 -6.25 8.84 12.86
CA THR A 310 -5.01 8.08 13.04
C THR A 310 -4.70 7.85 14.53
N LEU A 311 -4.40 6.60 14.89
CA LEU A 311 -4.04 6.13 16.24
C LEU A 311 -2.94 5.04 16.15
N PRO A 312 -2.11 4.89 17.20
CA PRO A 312 -1.37 3.64 17.41
C PRO A 312 -2.32 2.44 17.44
N PHE A 313 -1.89 1.29 16.93
CA PHE A 313 -2.78 0.14 16.72
C PHE A 313 -3.33 -0.46 18.01
N ASN A 314 -2.58 -0.43 19.11
CA ASN A 314 -3.07 -0.85 20.41
C ASN A 314 -4.27 -0.02 20.90
N ALA A 315 -4.19 1.31 20.79
CA ALA A 315 -5.27 2.21 21.16
C ALA A 315 -6.49 2.06 20.23
N LEU A 316 -6.25 1.85 18.93
CA LEU A 316 -7.31 1.58 17.96
C LEU A 316 -8.04 0.27 18.28
N ASP A 317 -7.29 -0.80 18.56
CA ASP A 317 -7.85 -2.11 18.88
C ASP A 317 -8.73 -2.07 20.13
N GLU A 318 -8.25 -1.45 21.22
CA GLU A 318 -9.06 -1.24 22.43
C GLU A 318 -10.35 -0.44 22.16
N ARG A 319 -10.26 0.61 21.33
CA ARG A 319 -11.42 1.41 20.94
C ARG A 319 -12.44 0.58 20.17
N LEU A 320 -12.02 -0.14 19.13
CA LEU A 320 -12.91 -1.00 18.33
C LEU A 320 -13.56 -2.09 19.19
N LYS A 321 -12.81 -2.64 20.16
CA LYS A 321 -13.34 -3.64 21.10
C LYS A 321 -14.44 -3.08 22.00
N ARG A 322 -14.40 -1.80 22.32
CA ARG A 322 -15.44 -1.13 23.11
C ARG A 322 -16.67 -0.76 22.27
N GLU A 323 -16.45 -0.29 21.04
CA GLU A 323 -17.51 0.29 20.20
C GLU A 323 -18.26 -0.76 19.36
N LEU A 324 -17.61 -1.85 18.96
CA LEU A 324 -18.19 -2.91 18.14
C LEU A 324 -18.54 -4.15 18.99
N ASN A 325 -19.60 -4.07 19.80
CA ASN A 325 -20.08 -5.17 20.66
C ASN A 325 -21.50 -5.65 20.32
#